data_AF-A0AAD4CZL5-F1
#
_entry.id   AF-A0AAD4CZL5-F1
#
_cell.length_a   1.000
_cell.length_b   1.000
_cell.length_c   1.000
_cell.angle_alpha   90.00
_cell.angle_beta   90.00
_cell.angle_gamma   90.00
#
_symmetry.space_group_name_H-M   'P 1'
#
loop_
_entity.id
_entity.type
_entity.pdbx_description
1 polymer ?
#
loop_
_entity_poly.entity_id
_entity_poly.type
_entity_poly.pdbx_seq_one_letter_code
_entity_poly.pdbx_strand_id
1 'polypeptide(L)'
;AVLQLIQYFRTFQNVRQIAELTESVARLQSELERDIVKDFEHGFTQEGILTGSIGQLASACLVIGILGDDVRQNLVEWYCKLQLRAYRSVFKPNEEVSALDNTSRRYACLKRLLKIHDEEHAHIFLASRDASRILCLQFCQIT
;
A
#
# COMPACT_ATOMS: atom_id res chain seq x y z
N ALA A 1 11.60 -10.41 -15.97
CA ALA A 1 12.56 -10.52 -17.10
C ALA A 1 13.50 -9.30 -17.18
N VAL A 2 13.03 -8.08 -17.47
CA VAL A 2 13.92 -6.90 -17.64
C VAL A 2 14.72 -6.54 -16.38
N LEU A 3 14.09 -6.54 -15.20
CA LEU A 3 14.79 -6.22 -13.94
C LEU A 3 15.85 -7.25 -13.55
N GLN A 4 15.58 -8.53 -13.83
CA GLN A 4 16.56 -9.62 -13.64
C GLN A 4 17.76 -9.45 -14.59
N LEU A 5 17.50 -9.00 -15.81
CA LEU A 5 18.55 -8.67 -16.78
C LEU A 5 19.45 -7.53 -16.27
N ILE A 6 18.86 -6.49 -15.67
CA ILE A 6 19.61 -5.35 -15.12
C ILE A 6 20.48 -5.77 -13.94
N GLN A 7 19.96 -6.64 -13.06
CA GLN A 7 20.76 -7.24 -12.00
C GLN A 7 21.99 -7.97 -12.55
N TYR A 8 21.82 -8.72 -13.64
CA TYR A 8 22.93 -9.40 -14.33
C TYR A 8 23.93 -8.40 -14.92
N PHE A 9 23.46 -7.28 -15.47
CA PHE A 9 24.32 -6.26 -16.08
C PHE A 9 25.01 -5.31 -15.08
N ARG A 10 24.69 -5.38 -13.77
CA ARG A 10 25.38 -4.60 -12.74
C ARG A 10 26.90 -4.83 -12.70
N THR A 11 27.40 -6.00 -13.09
CA THR A 11 28.84 -6.26 -13.16
C THR A 11 29.52 -5.61 -14.37
N PHE A 12 28.76 -5.08 -15.33
CA PHE A 12 29.25 -4.47 -16.56
C PHE A 12 29.07 -2.95 -16.59
N GLN A 13 28.90 -2.30 -15.43
CA GLN A 13 28.73 -0.84 -15.32
C GLN A 13 29.90 -0.03 -15.91
N ASN A 14 31.08 -0.65 -16.07
CA ASN A 14 32.24 -0.05 -16.73
C ASN A 14 32.01 0.17 -18.25
N VAL A 15 30.99 -0.46 -18.83
CA VAL A 15 30.56 -0.21 -20.21
C VAL A 15 29.55 0.93 -20.19
N ARG A 16 29.92 2.07 -20.78
CA ARG A 16 29.15 3.31 -20.75
C ARG A 16 27.67 3.14 -21.17
N GLN A 17 27.42 2.42 -22.26
CA GLN A 17 26.05 2.18 -22.74
C GLN A 17 25.20 1.37 -21.76
N ILE A 18 25.82 0.45 -21.02
CA ILE A 18 25.15 -0.36 -19.98
C ILE A 18 24.82 0.53 -18.77
N ALA A 19 25.72 1.44 -18.39
CA ALA A 19 25.46 2.41 -17.33
C ALA A 19 24.31 3.36 -17.70
N GLU A 20 24.33 3.95 -18.88
CA GLU A 20 23.27 4.86 -19.38
C GLU A 20 21.90 4.18 -19.42
N LEU A 21 21.85 2.91 -19.86
CA LEU A 21 20.62 2.12 -19.88
C LEU A 21 20.13 1.79 -18.46
N THR A 22 21.05 1.41 -17.55
CA THR A 22 20.71 1.10 -16.16
C THR A 22 20.13 2.33 -15.44
N GLU A 23 20.74 3.49 -15.64
CA GLU A 23 20.25 4.76 -15.08
C GLU A 23 18.87 5.12 -15.65
N SER A 24 18.68 4.95 -16.97
CA SER A 24 17.38 5.20 -17.61
C SER A 24 16.28 4.30 -17.05
N VAL A 25 16.58 3.03 -16.75
CA VAL A 25 15.60 2.15 -16.12
C VAL A 25 15.31 2.56 -14.68
N ALA A 26 16.33 2.90 -13.89
CA ALA A 26 16.12 3.38 -12.52
C ALA A 26 15.23 4.63 -12.48
N ARG A 27 15.42 5.56 -13.43
CA ARG A 27 14.55 6.72 -13.61
C ARG A 27 13.11 6.32 -13.90
N LEU A 28 12.89 5.44 -14.88
CA LEU A 28 11.55 4.95 -15.24
C LEU A 28 10.86 4.23 -14.07
N GLN A 29 11.60 3.44 -13.28
CA GLN A 29 11.07 2.80 -12.08
C GLN A 29 10.57 3.84 -11.07
N SER A 30 11.36 4.89 -10.83
CA SER A 30 11.00 5.96 -9.90
C SER A 30 9.80 6.78 -10.40
N GLU A 31 9.69 6.99 -11.71
CA GLU A 31 8.53 7.65 -12.32
C GLU A 31 7.27 6.80 -12.17
N LEU A 32 7.34 5.50 -12.47
CA LEU A 32 6.23 4.57 -12.32
C LEU A 32 5.76 4.47 -10.87
N GLU A 33 6.69 4.36 -9.92
CA GLU A 33 6.36 4.35 -8.49
C GLU A 33 5.53 5.58 -8.12
N ARG A 34 6.03 6.78 -8.43
CA ARG A 34 5.35 8.04 -8.12
C ARG A 34 3.96 8.12 -8.77
N ASP A 35 3.84 7.72 -10.02
CA ASP A 35 2.58 7.84 -10.75
C ASP A 35 1.55 6.84 -10.21
N ILE A 36 1.97 5.62 -9.85
CA ILE A 36 1.11 4.64 -9.18
C ILE A 36 0.67 5.16 -7.81
N VAL A 37 1.56 5.74 -7.00
CA VAL A 37 1.15 6.32 -5.70
C VAL A 37 0.05 7.37 -5.91
N LYS A 38 0.20 8.25 -6.91
CA LYS A 38 -0.84 9.21 -7.25
C LYS A 38 -2.15 8.54 -7.67
N ASP A 39 -2.10 7.49 -8.48
CA ASP A 39 -3.31 6.76 -8.88
C ASP A 39 -4.07 6.24 -7.65
N PHE A 40 -3.36 5.71 -6.65
CA PHE A 40 -3.95 5.29 -5.38
C PHE A 40 -4.50 6.48 -4.57
N GLU A 41 -3.79 7.59 -4.49
CA GLU A 41 -4.26 8.80 -3.79
C GLU A 41 -5.53 9.40 -4.44
N HIS A 42 -5.67 9.33 -5.76
CA HIS A 42 -6.89 9.76 -6.47
C HIS A 42 -7.98 8.68 -6.45
N GLY A 43 -7.59 7.42 -6.28
CA GLY A 43 -8.48 6.28 -6.24
C GLY A 43 -9.26 6.16 -4.93
N PHE A 44 -8.81 6.82 -3.85
CA PHE A 44 -9.47 6.80 -2.56
C PHE A 44 -9.74 8.21 -2.04
N THR A 45 -10.88 8.37 -1.34
CA THR A 45 -11.13 9.59 -0.57
C THR A 45 -10.28 9.65 0.69
N GLN A 46 -10.26 10.81 1.36
CA GLN A 46 -9.56 10.97 2.64
C GLN A 46 -10.12 10.09 3.77
N GLU A 47 -11.36 9.65 3.63
CA GLU A 47 -12.08 8.73 4.52
C GLU A 47 -11.81 7.25 4.18
N GLY A 48 -11.03 6.97 3.13
CA GLY A 48 -10.69 5.62 2.70
C GLY A 48 -11.75 4.94 1.84
N ILE A 49 -12.70 5.71 1.27
CA ILE A 49 -13.72 5.19 0.36
C ILE A 49 -13.12 5.07 -1.04
N LEU A 50 -13.32 3.91 -1.70
CA LEU A 50 -12.88 3.69 -3.07
C LEU A 50 -13.74 4.50 -4.05
N THR A 51 -13.09 5.35 -4.85
CA THR A 51 -13.72 6.14 -5.93
C THR A 51 -13.10 5.87 -7.30
N GLY A 52 -11.89 5.29 -7.32
CA GLY A 52 -11.17 4.95 -8.54
C GLY A 52 -11.62 3.63 -9.17
N SER A 53 -11.09 3.37 -10.37
CA SER A 53 -11.32 2.11 -11.07
C SER A 53 -10.51 0.96 -10.45
N ILE A 54 -11.21 -0.09 -9.99
CA ILE A 54 -10.58 -1.31 -9.45
C ILE A 54 -9.57 -1.89 -10.45
N GLY A 55 -9.92 -1.95 -11.73
CA GLY A 55 -9.06 -2.53 -12.76
C GLY A 55 -7.76 -1.75 -12.97
N GLN A 56 -7.82 -0.41 -12.88
CA GLN A 56 -6.64 0.44 -12.99
C GLN A 56 -5.73 0.27 -11.78
N LEU A 57 -6.28 0.36 -10.56
CA LEU A 57 -5.52 0.21 -9.33
C LEU A 57 -4.95 -1.22 -9.18
N ALA A 58 -5.68 -2.25 -9.61
CA ALA A 58 -5.19 -3.63 -9.63
C ALA A 58 -4.01 -3.78 -10.58
N SER A 59 -4.08 -3.18 -11.77
CA SER A 59 -2.98 -3.18 -12.74
C SER A 59 -1.75 -2.44 -12.18
N ALA A 60 -1.97 -1.31 -11.53
CA ALA A 60 -0.94 -0.55 -10.85
C ALA A 60 -0.28 -1.36 -9.71
N CYS A 61 -1.07 -2.10 -8.93
CA CYS A 61 -0.56 -2.99 -7.87
C CYS A 61 0.32 -4.13 -8.42
N LEU A 62 0.00 -4.67 -9.60
CA LEU A 62 0.85 -5.66 -10.26
C LEU A 62 2.21 -5.07 -10.63
N VAL A 63 2.26 -3.82 -11.11
CA VAL A 63 3.51 -3.12 -11.41
C VAL A 63 4.33 -2.89 -10.15
N ILE A 64 3.71 -2.46 -9.04
CA ILE A 64 4.36 -2.32 -7.73
C ILE A 64 5.03 -3.64 -7.30
N GLY A 65 4.34 -4.77 -7.49
CA GLY A 65 4.89 -6.10 -7.19
C GLY A 65 6.17 -6.45 -7.97
N ILE A 66 6.38 -5.81 -9.13
CA ILE A 66 7.58 -5.95 -9.95
C ILE A 66 8.67 -4.95 -9.52
N LEU A 67 8.29 -3.72 -9.14
CA LEU A 67 9.23 -2.66 -8.78
C LEU A 67 10.04 -2.99 -7.52
N GLY A 68 9.43 -3.68 -6.55
CA GLY A 68 10.15 -4.21 -5.38
C GLY A 68 9.28 -4.33 -4.14
N ASP A 69 9.83 -5.05 -3.15
CA ASP A 69 9.15 -5.32 -1.88
C ASP A 69 8.95 -4.04 -1.04
N ASP A 70 9.94 -3.13 -1.05
CA ASP A 70 9.89 -1.88 -0.29
C ASP A 70 8.74 -0.97 -0.76
N VAL A 71 8.59 -0.82 -2.08
CA VAL A 71 7.51 -0.02 -2.68
C VAL A 71 6.15 -0.63 -2.37
N ARG A 72 6.04 -1.95 -2.45
CA ARG A 72 4.83 -2.68 -2.07
C ARG A 72 4.48 -2.46 -0.60
N GLN A 73 5.46 -2.55 0.30
CA GLN A 73 5.26 -2.31 1.72
C GLN A 73 4.79 -0.88 1.99
N ASN A 74 5.42 0.12 1.37
CA ASN A 74 5.04 1.53 1.52
C ASN A 74 3.58 1.77 1.10
N LEU A 75 3.16 1.19 -0.03
CA LEU A 75 1.78 1.31 -0.51
C LEU A 75 0.78 0.68 0.47
N VAL A 76 1.07 -0.54 0.94
CA VAL A 76 0.20 -1.24 1.91
C VAL A 76 0.13 -0.47 3.23
N GLU A 77 1.26 0.07 3.71
CA GLU A 77 1.30 0.90 4.91
C GLU A 77 0.49 2.19 4.77
N TRP A 78 0.58 2.86 3.61
CA TRP A 78 -0.24 4.03 3.30
C TRP A 78 -1.72 3.68 3.32
N TYR A 79 -2.13 2.58 2.66
CA TYR A 79 -3.51 2.13 2.63
C TYR A 79 -4.03 1.84 4.06
N CYS A 80 -3.26 1.12 4.87
CA CYS A 80 -3.65 0.81 6.25
C CYS A 80 -3.81 2.08 7.11
N LYS A 81 -2.89 3.05 6.95
CA LYS A 81 -2.99 4.36 7.63
C LYS A 81 -4.26 5.11 7.21
N LEU A 82 -4.61 5.07 5.92
CA LEU A 82 -5.83 5.67 5.39
C LEU A 82 -7.08 5.04 6.00
N GLN A 83 -7.19 3.70 5.98
CA GLN A 83 -8.34 2.98 6.52
C GLN A 83 -8.49 3.15 8.05
N LEU A 84 -7.38 3.23 8.78
CA LEU A 84 -7.39 3.44 10.24
C LEU A 84 -7.57 4.91 10.65
N ARG A 85 -7.68 5.85 9.71
CA ARG A 85 -7.78 7.28 10.04
C ARG A 85 -9.03 7.60 10.86
N ALA A 86 -10.19 7.05 10.47
CA ALA A 86 -11.44 7.24 11.22
C ALA A 86 -11.35 6.62 12.62
N TYR A 87 -10.74 5.43 12.74
CA TYR A 87 -10.51 4.78 14.03
C TYR A 87 -9.66 5.67 14.95
N ARG A 88 -8.52 6.18 14.48
CA ARG A 88 -7.63 7.07 15.25
C ARG A 88 -8.30 8.37 15.67
N SER A 89 -9.24 8.88 14.86
CA SER A 89 -10.01 10.08 15.20
C SER A 89 -10.96 9.86 16.38
N VAL A 90 -11.57 8.67 16.45
CA VAL A 90 -12.56 8.30 17.49
C VAL A 90 -11.90 7.80 18.78
N PHE A 91 -10.80 7.03 18.66
CA PHE A 91 -10.13 6.37 19.78
C PHE A 91 -8.74 6.99 20.01
N LYS A 92 -8.71 8.24 20.48
CA LYS A 92 -7.44 8.93 20.75
C LYS A 92 -6.79 8.38 22.02
N PRO A 93 -5.45 8.29 22.08
CA PRO A 93 -4.74 7.96 23.31
C PRO A 93 -5.12 8.95 24.41
N ASN A 94 -5.45 8.45 25.60
CA ASN A 94 -5.80 9.22 26.81
C ASN A 94 -7.19 9.87 26.88
N GLU A 95 -8.12 9.55 25.98
CA GLU A 95 -9.55 9.90 26.15
C GLU A 95 -10.32 8.73 26.79
N GLU A 96 -11.40 9.01 27.54
CA GLU A 96 -12.26 7.98 28.17
C GLU A 96 -12.77 6.92 27.17
N VAL A 97 -12.88 7.27 25.89
CA VAL A 97 -13.29 6.37 24.79
C VAL A 97 -12.26 5.25 24.51
N SER A 98 -11.04 5.37 25.03
CA SER A 98 -9.98 4.36 24.93
C SER A 98 -9.93 3.40 26.13
N ALA A 99 -10.86 3.56 27.09
CA ALA A 99 -10.97 2.65 28.22
C ALA A 99 -11.37 1.21 27.80
N LEU A 100 -11.16 0.25 28.71
CA LEU A 100 -11.36 -1.18 28.47
C LEU A 100 -12.82 -1.54 28.12
N ASP A 101 -13.77 -0.74 28.61
CA ASP A 101 -15.20 -0.84 28.31
C ASP A 101 -15.51 -0.68 26.80
N ASN A 102 -14.67 0.04 26.06
CA ASN A 102 -14.85 0.28 24.63
C ASN A 102 -14.22 -0.81 23.74
N THR A 103 -13.63 -1.87 24.31
CA THR A 103 -12.99 -2.97 23.54
C THR A 103 -13.93 -3.59 22.50
N SER A 104 -15.19 -3.83 22.86
CA SER A 104 -16.20 -4.37 21.93
C SER A 104 -16.46 -3.44 20.74
N ARG A 105 -16.46 -2.11 20.97
CA ARG A 105 -16.65 -1.10 19.91
C ARG A 105 -15.43 -1.00 19.01
N ARG A 106 -14.22 -1.05 19.58
CA ARG A 106 -12.96 -1.07 18.82
C ARG A 106 -12.89 -2.27 17.89
N TYR A 107 -13.21 -3.46 18.40
CA TYR A 107 -13.26 -4.68 17.59
C TYR A 107 -14.37 -4.62 16.51
N ALA A 108 -15.53 -4.04 16.82
CA ALA A 108 -16.58 -3.82 15.83
C ALA A 108 -16.13 -2.89 14.69
N CYS A 109 -15.33 -1.86 14.99
CA CYS A 109 -14.74 -0.98 13.99
C CYS A 109 -13.77 -1.75 13.08
N LEU A 110 -12.83 -2.52 13.65
CA LEU A 110 -11.90 -3.35 12.87
C LEU A 110 -12.66 -4.33 11.94
N LYS A 111 -13.67 -5.02 12.45
CA LYS A 111 -14.48 -5.95 11.64
C LYS A 111 -15.14 -5.26 10.45
N ARG A 112 -15.61 -4.02 10.59
CA ARG A 112 -16.18 -3.26 9.46
C ARG A 112 -15.10 -2.91 8.44
N LEU A 113 -13.92 -2.48 8.87
CA LEU A 113 -12.81 -2.18 7.97
C LEU A 113 -12.35 -3.42 7.19
N LEU A 114 -12.22 -4.56 7.86
CA LEU A 114 -11.87 -5.83 7.21
C LEU A 114 -12.94 -6.27 6.22
N LYS A 115 -14.22 -6.14 6.57
CA LYS A 115 -15.32 -6.44 5.66
C LYS A 115 -15.29 -5.59 4.40
N ILE A 116 -15.12 -4.27 4.54
CA ILE A 116 -14.99 -3.35 3.39
C ILE A 116 -13.77 -3.73 2.55
N HIS A 117 -12.63 -4.03 3.19
CA HIS A 117 -11.46 -4.48 2.46
C HIS A 117 -11.74 -5.75 1.65
N ASP A 118 -12.29 -6.78 2.28
CA ASP A 118 -12.52 -8.09 1.64
C ASP A 118 -13.55 -8.00 0.50
N GLU A 119 -14.61 -7.20 0.67
CA GLU A 119 -15.70 -7.08 -0.32
C GLU A 119 -15.40 -6.08 -1.44
N GLU A 120 -14.70 -4.98 -1.15
CA GLU A 120 -14.54 -3.87 -2.10
C GLU A 120 -13.09 -3.68 -2.58
N HIS A 121 -12.10 -3.84 -1.70
CA HIS A 121 -10.72 -3.43 -2.00
C HIS A 121 -9.79 -4.62 -2.32
N ALA A 122 -10.11 -5.84 -1.91
CA ALA A 122 -9.21 -6.99 -1.99
C ALA A 122 -8.73 -7.30 -3.41
N HIS A 123 -9.59 -7.06 -4.41
CA HIS A 123 -9.27 -7.23 -5.83
C HIS A 123 -8.23 -6.24 -6.36
N ILE A 124 -7.93 -5.16 -5.63
CA ILE A 124 -6.87 -4.21 -5.96
C ILE A 124 -5.50 -4.77 -5.54
N PHE A 125 -5.43 -5.46 -4.41
CA PHE A 125 -4.18 -5.89 -3.76
C PHE A 125 -3.73 -7.31 -4.16
N LEU A 126 -3.97 -7.73 -5.40
CA LEU A 126 -3.71 -9.10 -5.88
C LEU A 126 -2.24 -9.56 -5.71
N ALA A 127 -1.29 -8.62 -5.84
CA ALA A 127 0.14 -8.86 -5.64
C ALA A 127 0.59 -8.69 -4.17
N SER A 128 -0.26 -8.11 -3.31
CA SER A 128 0.04 -7.69 -1.94
C SER A 128 -1.01 -8.22 -0.96
N ARG A 129 -1.27 -9.53 -1.03
CA ARG A 129 -2.27 -10.29 -0.24
C ARG A 129 -2.15 -10.13 1.29
N ASP A 130 -1.16 -9.39 1.77
CA ASP A 130 -0.92 -9.08 3.16
C ASP A 130 -1.68 -7.83 3.66
N ALA A 131 -2.42 -7.09 2.82
CA ALA A 131 -3.06 -5.84 3.25
C ALA A 131 -3.97 -5.98 4.48
N SER A 132 -4.81 -7.01 4.55
CA SER A 132 -5.64 -7.30 5.73
C SER A 132 -4.81 -7.70 6.96
N ARG A 133 -3.74 -8.47 6.76
CA ARG A 133 -2.78 -8.85 7.83
C ARG A 133 -2.10 -7.62 8.41
N ILE A 134 -1.57 -6.74 7.55
CA ILE A 134 -0.89 -5.51 7.97
C ILE A 134 -1.90 -4.56 8.64
N LEU A 135 -3.13 -4.47 8.15
CA LEU A 135 -4.19 -3.69 8.78
C LEU A 135 -4.44 -4.14 10.22
N CYS A 136 -4.55 -5.45 10.45
CA CYS A 136 -4.68 -6.02 11.81
C CYS A 136 -3.46 -5.71 12.68
N LEU A 137 -2.24 -5.86 12.16
CA LEU A 137 -1.02 -5.57 12.91
C LEU A 137 -0.95 -4.09 13.31
N GLN A 138 -1.23 -3.18 12.38
CA GLN A 138 -1.24 -1.75 12.66
C GLN A 138 -2.37 -1.37 13.63
N PHE A 139 -3.54 -1.99 13.53
CA PHE A 139 -4.62 -1.80 14.49
C PHE A 139 -4.18 -2.18 15.91
N CYS A 140 -3.52 -3.33 16.08
CA CYS A 140 -3.01 -3.77 17.39
C CYS A 140 -1.97 -2.83 17.98
N GLN A 141 -1.18 -2.12 17.15
CA GLN A 141 -0.19 -1.16 17.62
C GLN A 141 -0.80 0.15 18.14
N ILE A 142 -2.03 0.48 17.73
CA ILE A 142 -2.70 1.75 18.06
C ILE A 142 -3.90 1.56 19.00
N THR A 143 -4.10 0.36 19.53
CA THR A 143 -5.22 -0.03 20.40
C THR A 143 -4.71 -0.28 21.81
#